data_AF-A0A6G1GGW6-F1
#
_entry.id   AF-A0A6G1GGW6-F1
#
_cell.length_a   1.000
_cell.length_b   1.000
_cell.length_c   1.000
_cell.angle_alpha   90.00
_cell.angle_beta   90.00
_cell.angle_gamma   90.00
#
_symmetry.space_group_name_H-M   'P 1'
#
loop_
_entity.id
_entity.type
_entity.pdbx_description
1 polymer ?
#
loop_
_entity_poly.entity_id
_entity_poly.type
_entity_poly.pdbx_seq_one_letter_code
_entity_poly.pdbx_strand_id
1 'polypeptide(L)'
;MVHPPVFISSDLLAIYTNIQRLLHRPYTFPEIFHLYAIKPAPTPNTNPLEYTPQNPTAPDSAVPQPISVAALNAALPTKNLDLALDIIATTSAAPAQRRAKLLKKALPPAVVIGAFPAVLFIGASQFAMTQSVLPTSTALTVLFGGMLTYFGATGTLAYVTITTVNDHMVRVTWAQGVPLWERWVREEERAAVDRIVCAWGFKEEERWGEEEGAMWEELKEWAGSRAMIVDRTELMAGMQ
;
A
#
# COMPACT_ATOMS: atom_id res chain seq x y z
N MET A 1 -26.34 15.64 6.21
CA MET A 1 -25.06 16.13 5.64
C MET A 1 -25.25 17.61 5.30
N VAL A 2 -24.49 18.51 5.92
CA VAL A 2 -24.80 19.96 5.96
C VAL A 2 -24.65 20.67 4.60
N HIS A 3 -23.86 20.12 3.66
CA HIS A 3 -23.75 20.64 2.29
C HIS A 3 -23.63 19.52 1.24
N PRO A 4 -24.76 19.04 0.68
CA PRO A 4 -24.79 18.07 -0.42
C PRO A 4 -24.01 18.45 -1.68
N PRO A 5 -23.94 19.75 -2.11
CA PRO A 5 -23.44 20.04 -3.46
C PRO A 5 -21.92 20.04 -3.63
N VAL A 6 -21.16 19.99 -2.54
CA VAL A 6 -19.69 20.14 -2.63
C VAL A 6 -19.05 18.77 -2.83
N PHE A 7 -18.62 18.45 -4.06
CA PHE A 7 -17.79 17.28 -4.32
C PHE A 7 -16.36 17.48 -3.81
N ILE A 8 -15.80 16.47 -3.14
CA ILE A 8 -14.41 16.49 -2.65
C ILE A 8 -13.56 15.71 -3.66
N SER A 9 -12.84 16.43 -4.51
CA SER A 9 -11.84 15.82 -5.38
C SER A 9 -10.53 15.54 -4.63
N SER A 10 -9.68 14.68 -5.20
CA SER A 10 -8.33 14.41 -4.66
C SER A 10 -7.47 15.67 -4.56
N ASP A 11 -7.59 16.58 -5.53
CA ASP A 11 -6.80 17.82 -5.58
C ASP A 11 -7.26 18.80 -4.50
N LEU A 12 -8.57 18.89 -4.29
CA LEU A 12 -9.14 19.68 -3.21
C LEU A 12 -8.70 19.12 -1.85
N LEU A 13 -8.70 17.81 -1.70
CA LEU A 13 -8.19 17.14 -0.50
C LEU A 13 -6.69 17.45 -0.27
N ALA A 14 -5.88 17.44 -1.33
CA ALA A 14 -4.46 17.80 -1.24
C ALA A 14 -4.25 19.26 -0.79
N ILE A 15 -5.02 20.20 -1.35
CA ILE A 15 -4.96 21.61 -0.94
C ILE A 15 -5.40 21.77 0.52
N TYR A 16 -6.51 21.13 0.90
CA TYR A 16 -7.02 21.16 2.27
C TYR A 16 -5.99 20.63 3.27
N THR A 17 -5.40 19.46 3.00
CA THR A 17 -4.39 18.87 3.89
C THR A 17 -3.16 19.76 4.03
N ASN A 18 -2.70 20.38 2.95
CA ASN A 18 -1.60 21.34 3.01
C ASN A 18 -1.96 22.58 3.85
N ILE A 19 -3.16 23.13 3.69
CA ILE A 19 -3.61 24.28 4.48
C ILE A 19 -3.66 23.92 5.96
N GLN A 20 -4.30 22.80 6.33
CA GLN A 20 -4.40 22.39 7.74
C GLN A 20 -3.04 22.06 8.35
N ARG A 21 -2.13 21.48 7.57
CA ARG A 21 -0.74 21.27 7.97
C ARG A 21 -0.04 22.59 8.29
N LEU A 22 -0.19 23.60 7.43
CA LEU A 22 0.39 24.93 7.65
C LEU A 22 -0.25 25.67 8.84
N LEU A 23 -1.53 25.42 9.10
CA LEU A 23 -2.25 25.97 10.25
C LEU A 23 -2.02 25.20 11.55
N HIS A 24 -1.27 24.09 11.53
CA HIS A 24 -1.03 23.21 12.66
C HIS A 24 -2.33 22.68 13.32
N ARG A 25 -3.35 22.38 12.51
CA ARG A 25 -4.65 21.87 12.97
C ARG A 25 -4.97 20.50 12.37
N PRO A 26 -4.30 19.42 12.82
CA PRO A 26 -4.48 18.10 12.22
C PRO A 26 -5.75 17.35 12.68
N TYR A 27 -6.48 17.87 13.67
CA TYR A 27 -7.65 17.21 14.28
C TYR A 27 -8.77 16.88 13.30
N THR A 28 -8.88 17.61 12.19
CA THR A 28 -9.95 17.43 11.21
C THR A 28 -9.61 16.42 10.11
N PHE A 29 -8.40 15.84 10.11
CA PHE A 29 -7.97 14.91 9.06
C PHE A 29 -8.81 13.63 8.97
N PRO A 30 -9.06 12.90 10.07
CA PRO A 30 -9.86 11.67 9.99
C PRO A 30 -11.26 11.93 9.41
N GLU A 31 -11.89 13.03 9.83
CA GLU A 31 -13.23 13.40 9.39
C GLU A 31 -13.26 13.73 7.89
N ILE A 32 -12.32 14.53 7.37
CA ILE A 32 -12.31 14.86 5.94
C ILE A 32 -12.01 13.64 5.07
N PHE A 33 -11.16 12.71 5.53
CA PHE A 33 -10.87 11.47 4.80
C PHE A 33 -12.07 10.53 4.80
N HIS A 34 -12.78 10.42 5.91
CA HIS A 34 -14.03 9.69 5.99
C HIS A 34 -15.10 10.30 5.07
N LEU A 35 -15.22 11.64 5.03
CA LEU A 35 -16.12 12.33 4.12
C LEU A 35 -15.72 12.13 2.65
N TYR A 36 -14.43 12.15 2.32
CA TYR A 36 -13.94 11.88 0.96
C TYR A 36 -14.38 10.50 0.45
N ALA A 37 -14.50 9.50 1.32
CA ALA A 37 -14.86 8.14 0.92
C ALA A 37 -16.38 7.92 0.74
N ILE A 38 -17.22 8.67 1.48
CA ILE A 38 -18.67 8.40 1.59
C ILE A 38 -19.51 9.47 0.90
N LYS A 39 -18.98 10.70 0.73
CA LYS A 39 -19.78 11.83 0.27
C LYS A 39 -20.33 11.58 -1.15
N PRO A 40 -21.64 11.72 -1.37
CA PRO A 40 -22.22 11.52 -2.69
C PRO A 40 -21.57 12.41 -3.75
N ALA A 41 -21.27 11.84 -4.91
CA ALA A 41 -20.72 12.55 -6.04
C ALA A 41 -21.84 12.94 -7.03
N PRO A 42 -21.79 14.15 -7.61
CA PRO A 42 -22.73 14.52 -8.66
C PRO A 42 -22.50 13.67 -9.90
N THR A 43 -23.59 13.20 -10.50
CA THR A 43 -23.55 12.48 -11.78
C THR A 43 -23.40 13.48 -12.93
N PRO A 44 -22.45 13.25 -13.86
CA PRO A 44 -22.30 14.14 -15.01
C PRO A 44 -23.53 14.04 -15.93
N ASN A 45 -23.95 15.17 -16.49
CA ASN A 45 -24.99 15.27 -17.52
C ASN A 45 -26.43 14.93 -17.08
N THR A 46 -26.77 15.11 -15.80
CA THR A 46 -28.13 14.91 -15.28
C THR A 46 -28.83 16.24 -15.00
N ASN A 47 -30.09 16.37 -15.42
CA ASN A 47 -30.94 17.53 -15.12
C ASN A 47 -32.33 17.04 -14.68
N PRO A 48 -32.71 17.17 -13.39
CA PRO A 48 -32.00 17.84 -12.30
C PRO A 48 -30.71 17.11 -11.87
N LEU A 49 -29.83 17.81 -11.12
CA LEU A 49 -28.55 17.27 -10.65
C LEU A 49 -28.78 16.08 -9.69
N GLU A 50 -28.44 14.88 -10.13
CA GLU A 50 -28.55 13.67 -9.32
C GLU A 50 -27.21 13.34 -8.65
N TYR A 51 -27.28 12.89 -7.39
CA TYR A 51 -26.12 12.48 -6.62
C TYR A 51 -26.11 10.98 -6.44
N THR A 52 -25.02 10.34 -6.82
CA THR A 52 -24.80 8.92 -6.57
C THR A 52 -24.06 8.72 -5.25
N PRO A 53 -24.52 7.80 -4.39
CA PRO A 53 -23.78 7.45 -3.18
C PRO A 53 -22.42 6.86 -3.57
N GLN A 54 -21.36 7.30 -2.90
CA GLN A 54 -20.04 6.74 -3.09
C GLN A 54 -19.89 5.44 -2.30
N ASN A 55 -19.16 4.49 -2.88
CA ASN A 55 -18.80 3.26 -2.21
C ASN A 55 -17.46 3.45 -1.48
N PRO A 56 -17.42 3.42 -0.13
CA PRO A 56 -16.20 3.63 0.64
C PRO A 56 -15.15 2.52 0.45
N THR A 57 -15.52 1.44 -0.24
CA THR A 57 -14.62 0.33 -0.61
C THR A 57 -14.18 0.39 -2.08
N ALA A 58 -14.63 1.38 -2.86
CA ALA A 58 -14.19 1.55 -4.24
C ALA A 58 -12.72 2.03 -4.30
N PRO A 59 -11.94 1.61 -5.31
CA PRO A 59 -10.56 2.06 -5.47
C PRO A 59 -10.43 3.57 -5.73
N ASP A 60 -11.48 4.21 -6.26
CA ASP A 60 -11.49 5.65 -6.54
C ASP A 60 -11.65 6.50 -5.27
N SER A 61 -12.28 5.93 -4.24
CA SER A 61 -12.44 6.54 -2.91
C SER A 61 -11.17 6.41 -2.04
N ALA A 62 -10.08 5.86 -2.58
CA ALA A 62 -8.83 5.68 -1.87
C ALA A 62 -8.05 7.00 -1.73
N VAL A 63 -7.60 7.31 -0.53
CA VAL A 63 -6.81 8.54 -0.27
C VAL A 63 -5.39 8.37 -0.83
N PRO A 64 -4.91 9.29 -1.68
CA PRO A 64 -3.55 9.22 -2.22
C PRO A 64 -2.47 9.16 -1.12
N GLN A 65 -1.48 8.27 -1.30
CA GLN A 65 -0.40 8.06 -0.34
C GLN A 65 0.39 9.33 0.05
N PRO A 66 0.69 10.28 -0.88
CA PRO A 66 1.37 11.51 -0.49
C PRO A 66 0.55 12.37 0.48
N ILE A 67 -0.77 12.34 0.34
CA ILE A 67 -1.71 13.10 1.19
C ILE A 67 -1.79 12.45 2.58
N SER A 68 -1.90 11.13 2.65
CA SER A 68 -1.95 10.42 3.94
C SER A 68 -0.65 10.59 4.73
N VAL A 69 0.50 10.49 4.05
CA VAL A 69 1.82 10.74 4.66
C VAL A 69 1.96 12.17 5.17
N ALA A 70 1.53 13.17 4.38
CA ALA A 70 1.59 14.57 4.79
C ALA A 70 0.70 14.85 6.01
N ALA A 71 -0.49 14.27 6.05
CA ALA A 71 -1.41 14.40 7.18
C ALA A 71 -0.86 13.72 8.44
N LEU A 72 -0.31 12.51 8.33
CA LEU A 72 0.32 11.81 9.44
C LEU A 72 1.51 12.61 10.00
N ASN A 73 2.41 13.08 9.14
CA ASN A 73 3.56 13.89 9.56
C ASN A 73 3.15 15.20 10.25
N ALA A 74 1.98 15.75 9.92
CA ALA A 74 1.42 16.93 10.58
C ALA A 74 0.79 16.61 11.94
N ALA A 75 0.32 15.38 12.15
CA ALA A 75 -0.26 14.89 13.41
C ALA A 75 0.80 14.43 14.42
N LEU A 76 1.93 13.86 13.98
CA LEU A 76 2.97 13.37 14.88
C LEU A 76 3.46 14.41 15.93
N PRO A 77 3.67 15.71 15.58
CA PRO A 77 4.08 16.72 16.55
C PRO A 77 3.04 17.02 17.64
N THR A 78 1.74 16.76 17.41
CA THR A 78 0.70 17.03 18.41
C THR A 78 0.67 15.99 19.53
N LYS A 79 1.47 14.91 19.42
CA LYS A 79 1.56 13.85 20.43
C LYS A 79 0.18 13.36 20.89
N ASN A 80 -0.73 13.21 19.93
CA ASN A 80 -2.03 12.58 20.13
C ASN A 80 -2.03 11.27 19.34
N LEU A 81 -2.05 10.15 20.06
CA LEU A 81 -1.94 8.82 19.48
C LEU A 81 -3.21 8.46 18.71
N ASP A 82 -4.37 8.63 19.33
CA ASP A 82 -5.69 8.37 18.77
C ASP A 82 -5.86 9.04 17.41
N LEU A 83 -5.48 10.31 17.31
CA LEU A 83 -5.50 11.07 16.06
C LEU A 83 -4.65 10.41 14.97
N ALA A 84 -3.43 9.98 15.30
CA ALA A 84 -2.53 9.36 14.34
C ALA A 84 -3.04 7.99 13.88
N LEU A 85 -3.59 7.20 14.81
CA LEU A 85 -4.21 5.91 14.51
C LEU A 85 -5.49 6.07 13.68
N ASP A 86 -6.31 7.09 13.95
CA ASP A 86 -7.51 7.41 13.18
C ASP A 86 -7.19 7.87 11.75
N ILE A 87 -6.10 8.63 11.57
CA ILE A 87 -5.59 8.97 10.23
C ILE A 87 -5.20 7.70 9.48
N ILE A 88 -4.51 6.76 10.12
CA ILE A 88 -4.17 5.46 9.50
C ILE A 88 -5.44 4.68 9.16
N ALA A 89 -6.39 4.58 10.09
CA ALA A 89 -7.64 3.86 9.94
C ALA A 89 -8.46 4.36 8.73
N THR A 90 -8.50 5.68 8.53
CA THR A 90 -9.25 6.34 7.45
C THR A 90 -8.49 6.44 6.12
N THR A 91 -7.17 6.17 6.10
CA THR A 91 -6.33 6.28 4.90
C THR A 91 -5.70 4.94 4.50
N SER A 92 -4.50 4.63 5.02
CA SER A 92 -3.70 3.48 4.58
C SER A 92 -4.29 2.13 4.99
N ALA A 93 -5.04 2.07 6.09
CA ALA A 93 -5.75 0.87 6.52
C ALA A 93 -7.11 0.69 5.83
N ALA A 94 -7.59 1.69 5.08
CA ALA A 94 -8.92 1.64 4.48
C ALA A 94 -9.02 0.54 3.41
N PRO A 95 -10.17 -0.15 3.29
CA PRO A 95 -10.36 -1.19 2.28
C PRO A 95 -10.23 -0.66 0.84
N ALA A 96 -10.60 0.61 0.61
CA ALA A 96 -10.40 1.30 -0.65
C ALA A 96 -8.91 1.33 -1.05
N GLN A 97 -7.99 1.60 -0.11
CA GLN A 97 -6.56 1.69 -0.40
C GLN A 97 -5.99 0.36 -0.86
N ARG A 98 -6.38 -0.74 -0.20
CA ARG A 98 -5.94 -2.09 -0.57
C ARG A 98 -6.38 -2.44 -2.00
N ARG A 99 -7.62 -2.13 -2.36
CA ARG A 99 -8.16 -2.35 -3.71
C ARG A 99 -7.54 -1.43 -4.75
N ALA A 100 -7.32 -0.16 -4.41
CA ALA A 100 -6.64 0.80 -5.29
C ALA A 100 -5.20 0.37 -5.57
N LYS A 101 -4.48 -0.15 -4.58
CA LYS A 101 -3.14 -0.70 -4.73
C LYS A 101 -3.14 -1.93 -5.65
N LEU A 102 -4.06 -2.87 -5.45
CA LEU A 102 -4.22 -4.02 -6.35
C LEU A 102 -4.48 -3.57 -7.79
N LEU A 103 -5.40 -2.63 -8.00
CA LEU A 103 -5.72 -2.13 -9.33
C LEU A 103 -4.56 -1.38 -9.98
N LYS A 104 -3.87 -0.50 -9.25
CA LYS A 104 -2.83 0.36 -9.84
C LYS A 104 -1.46 -0.32 -9.93
N LYS A 105 -1.15 -1.26 -9.03
CA LYS A 105 0.18 -1.88 -8.92
C LYS A 105 0.21 -3.35 -9.31
N ALA A 106 -0.87 -4.12 -9.11
CA ALA A 106 -0.90 -5.53 -9.50
C ALA A 106 -1.47 -5.75 -10.92
N LEU A 107 -2.43 -4.92 -11.37
CA LEU A 107 -3.02 -5.09 -12.70
C LEU A 107 -2.02 -4.92 -13.85
N PRO A 108 -1.16 -3.87 -13.90
CA PRO A 108 -0.22 -3.73 -15.01
C PRO A 108 0.71 -4.93 -15.20
N PRO A 109 1.42 -5.44 -14.16
CA PRO A 109 2.25 -6.62 -14.32
C PRO A 109 1.42 -7.88 -14.61
N ALA A 110 0.20 -8.02 -14.07
CA ALA A 110 -0.65 -9.16 -14.38
C ALA A 110 -1.04 -9.22 -15.87
N VAL A 111 -1.34 -8.07 -16.48
CA VAL A 111 -1.61 -7.98 -17.93
C VAL A 111 -0.38 -8.37 -18.74
N VAL A 112 0.80 -7.88 -18.34
CA VAL A 112 2.08 -8.24 -18.99
C VAL A 112 2.34 -9.74 -18.90
N ILE A 113 2.19 -10.34 -17.71
CA ILE A 113 2.37 -11.78 -17.48
C ILE A 113 1.35 -12.59 -18.29
N GLY A 114 0.10 -12.15 -18.37
CA GLY A 114 -0.95 -12.82 -19.14
C GLY A 114 -0.67 -12.83 -20.64
N ALA A 115 -0.14 -11.74 -21.19
CA ALA A 115 0.25 -11.65 -22.60
C ALA A 115 1.59 -12.34 -22.90
N PHE A 116 2.38 -12.65 -21.87
CA PHE A 116 3.76 -13.09 -22.00
C PHE A 116 3.96 -14.39 -22.81
N PRO A 117 3.14 -15.46 -22.66
CA PRO A 117 3.29 -16.67 -23.48
C PRO A 117 3.14 -16.42 -24.98
N ALA A 118 2.25 -15.50 -25.38
CA ALA A 118 2.08 -15.14 -26.78
C ALA A 118 3.32 -14.43 -27.34
N VAL A 119 3.91 -13.52 -26.56
CA VAL A 119 5.16 -12.83 -26.92
C VAL A 119 6.30 -13.84 -27.08
N LEU A 120 6.43 -14.78 -26.14
CA LEU A 120 7.44 -15.84 -26.24
C LEU A 120 7.24 -16.74 -27.45
N PHE A 121 5.99 -17.09 -27.77
CA PHE A 121 5.67 -17.91 -28.94
C PHE A 121 6.10 -17.21 -30.24
N ILE A 122 5.79 -15.91 -30.37
CA ILE A 122 6.20 -15.10 -31.53
C ILE A 122 7.74 -15.07 -31.61
N GLY A 123 8.43 -14.79 -30.51
CA GLY A 123 9.89 -14.77 -30.46
C GLY A 123 10.52 -16.13 -30.84
N ALA A 124 9.99 -17.22 -30.30
CA ALA A 124 10.42 -18.58 -30.62
C ALA A 124 10.17 -18.93 -32.09
N SER A 125 9.05 -18.49 -32.67
CA SER A 125 8.71 -18.74 -34.08
C SER A 125 9.71 -18.08 -35.05
N GLN A 126 10.10 -16.82 -34.78
CA GLN A 126 11.09 -16.11 -35.59
C GLN A 126 12.45 -16.80 -35.53
N PHE A 127 12.88 -17.19 -34.32
CA PHE A 127 14.15 -17.87 -34.14
C PHE A 127 14.16 -19.26 -34.79
N ALA A 128 13.04 -19.99 -34.71
CA ALA A 128 12.88 -21.31 -35.32
C ALA A 128 12.96 -21.27 -36.85
N MET A 129 12.57 -20.15 -37.49
CA MET A 129 12.68 -19.95 -38.94
C MET A 129 14.10 -19.59 -39.39
N THR A 130 14.90 -18.94 -38.55
CA THR A 130 16.27 -18.52 -38.90
C THR A 130 17.33 -19.60 -38.69
N GLN A 131 17.07 -20.59 -37.85
CA GLN A 131 18.00 -21.69 -37.59
C GLN A 131 17.90 -22.77 -38.68
N SER A 132 19.02 -23.44 -38.99
CA SER A 132 19.09 -24.47 -40.03
C SER A 132 19.48 -25.87 -39.51
N VAL A 133 19.50 -26.07 -38.19
CA VAL A 133 20.03 -27.27 -37.53
C VAL A 133 18.92 -28.30 -37.26
N LEU A 134 17.72 -27.82 -36.89
CA LEU A 134 16.57 -28.63 -36.51
C LEU A 134 15.39 -28.37 -37.45
N PRO A 135 14.47 -29.34 -37.63
CA PRO A 135 13.17 -29.08 -38.21
C PRO A 135 12.44 -27.95 -37.47
N THR A 136 11.75 -27.07 -38.19
CA THR A 136 11.11 -25.87 -37.63
C THR A 136 10.13 -26.20 -36.50
N SER A 137 9.40 -27.31 -36.59
CA SER A 137 8.44 -27.74 -35.56
C SER A 137 9.12 -28.16 -34.24
N THR A 138 10.20 -28.92 -34.32
CA THR A 138 10.96 -29.35 -33.14
C THR A 138 11.72 -28.18 -32.54
N ALA A 139 12.33 -27.33 -33.38
CA ALA A 139 13.00 -26.10 -32.95
C ALA A 139 12.04 -25.17 -32.19
N LEU A 140 10.84 -24.92 -32.72
CA LEU A 140 9.84 -24.06 -32.06
C LEU A 140 9.47 -24.60 -30.69
N THR A 141 9.25 -25.91 -30.56
CA THR A 141 8.82 -26.54 -29.30
C THR A 141 9.92 -26.43 -28.24
N VAL A 142 11.17 -26.73 -28.62
CA VAL A 142 12.32 -26.65 -27.72
C VAL A 142 12.61 -25.20 -27.31
N LEU A 143 12.57 -24.26 -28.25
CA LEU A 143 12.82 -22.85 -27.98
C LEU A 143 11.73 -22.23 -27.10
N PHE A 144 10.46 -22.46 -27.45
CA PHE A 144 9.35 -21.96 -26.66
C PHE A 144 9.36 -22.55 -25.25
N GLY A 145 9.56 -23.86 -25.12
CA GLY A 145 9.68 -24.52 -23.82
C GLY A 145 10.86 -24.01 -23.00
N GLY A 146 12.02 -23.81 -23.63
CA GLY A 146 13.23 -23.26 -22.99
C GLY A 146 13.03 -21.82 -22.51
N MET A 147 12.49 -20.95 -23.37
CA MET A 147 12.16 -19.56 -23.02
C MET A 147 11.15 -19.50 -21.87
N LEU A 148 10.06 -20.27 -21.96
CA LEU A 148 9.02 -20.28 -20.93
C LEU A 148 9.55 -20.79 -19.58
N THR A 149 10.43 -21.79 -19.59
CA THR A 149 11.08 -22.30 -18.37
C THR A 149 12.03 -21.26 -17.77
N TYR A 150 12.87 -20.63 -18.59
CA TYR A 150 13.81 -19.61 -18.12
C TYR A 150 13.09 -18.40 -17.51
N PHE A 151 12.10 -17.85 -18.22
CA PHE A 151 11.33 -16.71 -17.73
C PHE A 151 10.39 -17.08 -16.58
N GLY A 152 9.84 -18.29 -16.56
CA GLY A 152 9.06 -18.79 -15.43
C GLY A 152 9.91 -18.89 -14.16
N ALA A 153 11.11 -19.47 -14.24
CA ALA A 153 12.02 -19.61 -13.10
C ALA A 153 12.57 -18.26 -12.61
N THR A 154 12.92 -17.35 -13.53
CA THR A 154 13.36 -16.00 -13.13
C THR A 154 12.20 -15.15 -12.59
N GLY A 155 10.99 -15.35 -13.11
CA GLY A 155 9.78 -14.70 -12.62
C GLY A 155 9.40 -15.07 -11.19
N THR A 156 9.59 -16.33 -10.78
CA THR A 156 9.35 -16.73 -9.37
C THR A 156 10.34 -16.06 -8.42
N LEU A 157 11.61 -15.95 -8.82
CA LEU A 157 12.60 -15.20 -8.04
C LEU A 157 12.22 -13.72 -7.92
N ALA A 158 11.79 -13.09 -9.02
CA ALA A 158 11.31 -11.71 -9.00
C ALA A 158 10.07 -11.52 -8.12
N TYR A 159 9.15 -12.49 -8.10
CA TYR A 159 7.99 -12.45 -7.20
C TYR A 159 8.42 -12.46 -5.73
N VAL A 160 9.35 -13.35 -5.36
CA VAL A 160 9.88 -13.40 -3.99
C VAL A 160 10.54 -12.07 -3.65
N THR A 161 11.45 -11.57 -4.47
CA THR A 161 12.17 -10.32 -4.16
C THR A 161 11.21 -9.14 -3.96
N ILE A 162 10.24 -8.94 -4.85
CA ILE A 162 9.26 -7.84 -4.74
C ILE A 162 8.39 -7.97 -3.48
N THR A 163 8.00 -9.20 -3.13
CA THR A 163 7.15 -9.43 -1.96
C THR A 163 7.92 -9.45 -0.63
N THR A 164 9.25 -9.50 -0.68
CA THR A 164 10.13 -9.47 0.50
C THR A 164 10.94 -8.19 0.66
N VAL A 165 10.80 -7.18 -0.22
CA VAL A 165 11.49 -5.90 -0.04
C VAL A 165 11.03 -5.25 1.28
N ASN A 166 12.00 -4.92 2.14
CA ASN A 166 11.78 -4.46 3.51
C ASN A 166 12.34 -3.05 3.78
N ASP A 167 12.51 -2.19 2.76
CA ASP A 167 13.18 -0.87 2.85
C ASP A 167 12.58 0.12 3.87
N HIS A 168 11.48 -0.23 4.52
CA HIS A 168 10.76 0.62 5.47
C HIS A 168 10.50 -0.06 6.83
N MET A 169 11.08 -1.24 7.10
CA MET A 169 10.94 -1.91 8.40
C MET A 169 12.04 -1.46 9.35
N VAL A 170 11.80 -0.37 10.09
CA VAL A 170 12.76 0.08 11.11
C VAL A 170 12.46 -0.61 12.44
N ARG A 171 11.23 -0.45 12.96
CA ARG A 171 10.82 -1.00 14.27
C ARG A 171 9.63 -1.95 14.16
N VAL A 172 8.80 -1.80 13.13
CA VAL A 172 7.58 -2.58 12.93
C VAL A 172 7.77 -3.63 11.85
N THR A 173 7.58 -4.89 12.24
CA THR A 173 7.74 -6.07 11.39
C THR A 173 6.45 -6.90 11.33
N TRP A 174 6.29 -7.71 10.29
CA TRP A 174 5.13 -8.61 10.15
C TRP A 174 5.26 -9.83 11.05
N ALA A 175 4.23 -10.17 11.81
CA ALA A 175 4.19 -11.39 12.61
C ALA A 175 4.47 -12.65 11.77
N GLN A 176 5.01 -13.68 12.41
CA GLN A 176 5.26 -14.95 11.74
C GLN A 176 3.94 -15.55 11.23
N GLY A 177 3.96 -16.13 10.04
CA GLY A 177 2.77 -16.74 9.41
C GLY A 177 1.93 -15.81 8.52
N VAL A 178 2.17 -14.48 8.54
CA VAL A 178 1.48 -13.57 7.60
C VAL A 178 1.93 -13.86 6.17
N PRO A 179 1.00 -14.13 5.22
CA PRO A 179 1.37 -14.48 3.85
C PRO A 179 1.95 -13.29 3.08
N LEU A 180 2.89 -13.56 2.16
CA LEU A 180 3.64 -12.54 1.41
C LEU A 180 2.74 -11.55 0.65
N TRP A 181 1.64 -12.02 0.07
CA TRP A 181 0.71 -11.16 -0.66
C TRP A 181 0.03 -10.15 0.28
N GLU A 182 -0.31 -10.56 1.50
CA GLU A 182 -0.99 -9.70 2.46
C GLU A 182 -0.03 -8.62 2.98
N ARG A 183 1.23 -8.99 3.23
CA ARG A 183 2.31 -8.05 3.57
C ARG A 183 2.43 -6.98 2.49
N TRP A 184 2.51 -7.40 1.22
CA TRP A 184 2.62 -6.46 0.11
C TRP A 184 1.40 -5.53 0.01
N VAL A 185 0.18 -6.05 0.13
CA VAL A 185 -1.05 -5.22 0.06
C VAL A 185 -1.09 -4.20 1.22
N ARG A 186 -0.72 -4.62 2.43
CA ARG A 186 -0.80 -3.82 3.66
C ARG A 186 0.50 -3.08 4.01
N GLU A 187 1.48 -3.08 3.11
CA GLU A 187 2.79 -2.46 3.38
C GLU A 187 2.67 -0.96 3.71
N GLU A 188 1.71 -0.25 3.11
CA GLU A 188 1.49 1.18 3.36
C GLU A 188 0.89 1.42 4.76
N GLU A 189 0.07 0.49 5.25
CA GLU A 189 -0.47 0.50 6.61
C GLU A 189 0.69 0.33 7.60
N ARG A 190 1.52 -0.70 7.41
CA ARG A 190 2.68 -0.97 8.26
C ARG A 190 3.69 0.18 8.24
N ALA A 191 4.00 0.76 7.09
CA ALA A 191 4.91 1.90 6.98
C ALA A 191 4.37 3.16 7.71
N ALA A 192 3.06 3.34 7.78
CA ALA A 192 2.47 4.42 8.55
C ALA A 192 2.60 4.17 10.07
N VAL A 193 2.39 2.94 10.52
CA VAL A 193 2.55 2.52 11.92
C VAL A 193 4.00 2.67 12.36
N ASP A 194 4.95 2.22 11.53
CA ASP A 194 6.38 2.35 11.79
C ASP A 194 6.80 3.80 12.02
N ARG A 195 6.25 4.75 11.26
CA ARG A 195 6.48 6.18 11.49
C ARG A 195 5.95 6.67 12.83
N ILE A 196 4.79 6.16 13.28
CA ILE A 196 4.26 6.50 14.62
C ILE A 196 5.20 5.94 15.68
N VAL A 197 5.58 4.67 15.58
CA VAL A 197 6.49 4.00 16.51
C VAL A 197 7.82 4.75 16.61
N CYS A 198 8.45 5.09 15.48
CA CYS A 198 9.70 5.85 15.45
C CYS A 198 9.56 7.29 15.99
N ALA A 199 8.38 7.91 15.87
CA ALA A 199 8.14 9.27 16.37
C ALA A 199 7.75 9.31 17.85
N TRP A 200 7.22 8.21 18.38
CA TRP A 200 6.72 8.11 19.75
C TRP A 200 7.74 7.50 20.71
N GLY A 201 8.44 6.44 20.26
CA GLY A 201 9.48 5.79 21.03
C GLY A 201 10.80 6.54 21.04
N PHE A 202 11.81 5.93 21.65
CA PHE A 202 13.16 6.48 21.69
C PHE A 202 13.77 6.52 20.29
N LYS A 203 14.58 7.57 20.05
CA LYS A 203 15.34 7.73 18.80
C LYS A 203 16.63 6.90 18.81
N GLU A 204 17.14 6.58 20.00
CA GLU A 204 18.35 5.81 20.23
C GLU A 204 18.05 4.32 20.09
N GLU A 205 18.75 3.64 19.19
CA GLU A 205 18.55 2.22 18.90
C GLU A 205 18.82 1.33 20.12
N GLU A 206 19.80 1.70 20.96
CA GLU A 206 20.18 0.97 22.18
C GLU A 206 19.07 0.93 23.24
N ARG A 207 18.08 1.84 23.14
CA ARG A 207 16.98 1.97 24.10
C ARG A 207 15.65 1.50 23.54
N TRP A 208 15.64 1.01 22.30
CA TRP A 208 14.43 0.41 21.76
C TRP A 208 14.07 -0.81 22.60
N GLY A 209 12.80 -0.91 22.99
CA GLY A 209 12.28 -1.99 23.83
C GLY A 209 12.20 -1.63 25.32
N GLU A 210 12.84 -0.54 25.75
CA GLU A 210 12.71 0.00 27.11
C GLU A 210 11.51 0.96 27.26
N GLU A 211 10.78 1.23 26.17
CA GLU A 211 9.62 2.11 26.24
C GLU A 211 8.47 1.50 27.04
N GLU A 212 8.02 2.23 28.05
CA GLU A 212 6.87 1.91 28.88
C GLU A 212 5.83 3.02 28.84
N GLY A 213 4.55 2.66 28.98
CA GLY A 213 3.45 3.60 29.14
C GLY A 213 2.16 3.11 28.51
N ALA A 214 1.02 3.59 29.01
CA ALA A 214 -0.29 3.17 28.54
C ALA A 214 -0.48 3.35 27.03
N MET A 215 -0.08 4.52 26.50
CA MET A 215 -0.14 4.81 25.06
C MET A 215 0.78 3.91 24.23
N TRP A 216 1.91 3.50 24.79
CA TRP A 216 2.85 2.63 24.08
C TRP A 216 2.34 1.19 24.00
N GLU A 217 1.77 0.70 25.09
CA GLU A 217 1.09 -0.60 25.11
C GLU A 217 -0.14 -0.61 24.21
N GLU A 218 -0.91 0.48 24.16
CA GLU A 218 -2.02 0.62 23.21
C GLU A 218 -1.54 0.57 21.76
N LEU A 219 -0.43 1.23 21.42
CA LEU A 219 0.16 1.18 20.09
C LEU A 219 0.62 -0.25 19.73
N LYS A 220 1.23 -0.97 20.68
CA LYS A 220 1.62 -2.37 20.51
C LYS A 220 0.41 -3.28 20.32
N GLU A 221 -0.64 -3.11 21.12
CA GLU A 221 -1.89 -3.86 21.01
C GLU A 221 -2.57 -3.60 19.67
N TRP A 222 -2.68 -2.34 19.27
CA TRP A 222 -3.25 -1.94 17.98
C TRP A 222 -2.47 -2.56 16.81
N ALA A 223 -1.13 -2.51 16.85
CA ALA A 223 -0.28 -3.16 15.85
C ALA A 223 -0.42 -4.69 15.87
N GLY A 224 -0.46 -5.28 17.07
CA GLY A 224 -0.62 -6.73 17.29
C GLY A 224 -1.93 -7.28 16.74
N SER A 225 -3.04 -6.55 16.93
CA SER A 225 -4.35 -6.89 16.36
C SER A 225 -4.34 -7.00 14.82
N ARG A 226 -3.33 -6.40 14.20
CA ARG A 226 -3.12 -6.31 12.75
C ARG A 226 -1.99 -7.21 12.26
N ALA A 227 -1.53 -8.16 13.08
CA ALA A 227 -0.42 -9.07 12.79
C ALA A 227 0.90 -8.32 12.51
N MET A 228 1.11 -7.18 13.17
CA MET A 228 2.36 -6.44 13.18
C MET A 228 2.98 -6.55 14.57
N ILE A 229 4.30 -6.64 14.63
CA ILE A 229 5.08 -6.72 15.86
C ILE A 229 5.95 -5.48 15.91
N VAL A 230 5.75 -4.66 16.93
CA VAL A 230 6.62 -3.55 17.30
C VAL A 230 7.80 -4.13 18.07
N ASP A 231 9.03 -3.74 17.70
CA ASP A 231 10.25 -4.10 18.41
C ASP A 231 10.42 -5.62 18.61
N ARG A 232 10.59 -6.32 17.49
CA ARG A 232 10.88 -7.76 17.56
C ARG A 232 12.25 -7.97 18.21
N THR A 233 12.25 -8.61 19.37
CA THR A 233 13.44 -8.94 20.17
C THR A 233 14.59 -9.55 19.36
N GLU A 234 14.30 -10.47 18.45
CA GLU A 234 15.30 -11.14 17.58
C GLU A 234 16.05 -10.20 16.64
N LEU A 235 15.47 -9.02 16.34
CA LEU A 235 16.00 -8.03 15.41
C LEU A 235 16.57 -6.80 16.11
N MET A 236 16.58 -6.78 17.45
CA MET A 236 17.10 -5.66 18.22
C MET A 236 18.61 -5.82 18.46
N ALA A 237 19.35 -4.71 18.35
CA ALA A 237 20.78 -4.69 18.61
C ALA A 237 21.06 -5.09 20.08
N GLY A 238 21.99 -6.03 20.29
CA GLY A 238 22.43 -6.44 21.64
C GLY A 238 21.63 -7.55 22.31
N MET A 239 20.63 -8.13 21.65
CA MET A 239 19.78 -9.21 22.17
C MET A 239 20.14 -10.62 21.62
N GLN A 240 21.41 -10.83 21.22
CA GLN A 240 21.99 -12.12 20.81
C GLN A 240 23.04 -12.61 21.80
#